data_AF-A0A315XYG8-F1
#
_entry.id   AF-A0A315XYG8-F1
#
_cell.length_a   1.000
_cell.length_b   1.000
_cell.length_c   1.000
_cell.angle_alpha   90.00
_cell.angle_beta   90.00
_cell.angle_gamma   90.00
#
_symmetry.space_group_name_H-M   'P 1'
#
loop_
_entity.id
_entity.type
_entity.pdbx_description
1 polymer ?
#
loop_
_entity_poly.entity_id
_entity_poly.type
_entity_poly.pdbx_seq_one_letter_code
_entity_poly.pdbx_strand_id
1 'polypeptide(L)' 'MLKTPELAMPRSRKVTTVCNDNRQVWTDYEEAKAYFLELMMTTEGEEHDRAECVYIQLLNVLGECSDEDE' A
#
# COMPACT_ATOMS: atom_id res chain seq x y z
N MET A 1 -21.62 -22.44 10.51
CA MET A 1 -21.21 -21.01 10.58
C MET A 1 -19.76 -20.93 10.17
N LEU A 2 -19.48 -20.42 8.97
CA LEU A 2 -18.11 -20.24 8.49
C LEU A 2 -17.50 -19.05 9.25
N LYS A 3 -16.49 -19.32 10.07
CA LYS A 3 -15.64 -18.30 10.68
C LYS A 3 -14.58 -17.91 9.65
N THR A 4 -14.92 -17.03 8.71
CA THR A 4 -13.93 -16.38 7.85
C THR A 4 -13.73 -14.94 8.29
N PRO A 5 -12.89 -14.69 9.32
CA PRO A 5 -12.40 -13.35 9.61
C PRO A 5 -11.35 -12.86 8.58
N GLU A 6 -11.07 -13.62 7.52
CA GLU A 6 -10.04 -13.30 6.51
C GLU A 6 -10.49 -12.27 5.44
N LEU A 7 -11.77 -11.90 5.42
CA LEU A 7 -12.32 -10.82 4.58
C LEU A 7 -12.52 -9.51 5.34
N ALA A 8 -12.23 -9.48 6.65
CA ALA A 8 -12.29 -8.26 7.42
C ALA A 8 -10.97 -7.52 7.26
N MET A 9 -11.02 -6.28 6.77
CA MET A 9 -9.88 -5.36 6.81
C MET A 9 -9.20 -5.45 8.20
N PRO A 10 -7.86 -5.44 8.26
CA PRO A 10 -7.12 -5.59 9.50
C PRO A 10 -7.65 -4.58 10.50
N ARG A 11 -7.79 -5.02 11.75
CA ARG A 11 -8.22 -4.13 12.85
C ARG A 11 -7.26 -2.94 13.02
N SER A 12 -6.03 -3.07 12.53
CA SER A 12 -5.09 -1.99 12.34
C SER A 12 -5.40 -1.24 11.05
N ARG A 13 -5.89 0.00 11.17
CA ARG A 13 -5.93 0.94 10.04
C ARG A 13 -4.55 1.46 9.63
N LYS A 14 -3.50 1.10 10.38
CA LYS A 14 -2.14 1.59 10.16
C LYS A 14 -1.39 0.71 9.18
N VAL A 15 -0.67 1.35 8.26
CA VAL A 15 0.26 0.72 7.32
C VAL A 15 1.49 1.60 7.18
N THR A 16 2.65 0.99 6.99
CA THR A 16 3.87 1.71 6.61
C THR A 16 4.11 1.48 5.12
N THR A 17 4.42 2.55 4.39
CA THR A 17 4.92 2.45 3.02
C THR A 17 6.32 3.03 2.94
N VAL A 18 7.20 2.35 2.21
CA VAL A 18 8.48 2.88 1.75
C VAL A 18 8.41 2.94 0.23
N CYS A 19 8.63 4.12 -0.34
CA CYS A 19 8.66 4.32 -1.78
C CYS A 19 9.74 5.34 -2.09
N ASN A 20 10.71 5.01 -2.96
CA ASN A 20 11.84 5.91 -3.27
C ASN A 20 12.55 6.42 -1.99
N ASP A 21 12.94 5.51 -1.10
CA ASP A 21 13.54 5.80 0.22
C ASP A 21 12.64 6.61 1.20
N ASN A 22 11.43 7.01 0.78
CA ASN A 22 10.52 7.79 1.60
C ASN A 22 9.62 6.89 2.43
N ARG A 23 9.87 6.87 3.75
CA ARG A 23 9.08 6.11 4.73
C ARG A 23 7.93 6.95 5.28
N GLN A 24 6.70 6.53 4.97
CA GLN A 24 5.47 7.15 5.46
C GLN A 24 4.68 6.15 6.32
N VAL A 25 4.17 6.62 7.47
CA VAL A 25 3.26 5.86 8.33
C VAL A 25 1.85 6.44 8.17
N TRP A 26 0.93 5.60 7.73
CA TRP A 26 -0.47 5.95 7.52
C TRP A 26 -1.31 5.50 8.69
N THR A 27 -2.32 6.29 9.05
CA THR A 27 -3.34 5.89 10.05
C THR A 27 -4.63 5.38 9.43
N ASP A 28 -4.77 5.55 8.11
CA ASP A 28 -5.85 5.02 7.30
C ASP A 28 -5.29 4.32 6.07
N TYR A 29 -5.73 3.08 5.88
CA TYR A 29 -5.30 2.23 4.78
C TYR A 29 -5.86 2.70 3.43
N GLU A 30 -7.07 3.25 3.43
CA GLU A 30 -7.71 3.75 2.21
C GLU A 30 -7.07 5.08 1.76
N GLU A 31 -6.56 5.88 2.69
CA GLU A 31 -5.76 7.08 2.38
C GLU A 31 -4.45 6.69 1.68
N ALA A 32 -3.75 5.66 2.18
CA ALA A 32 -2.55 5.14 1.52
C ALA A 32 -2.86 4.64 0.09
N LYS A 33 -3.95 3.86 -0.09
CA LYS A 33 -4.36 3.40 -1.43
C LYS A 33 -4.67 4.56 -2.38
N ALA A 34 -5.41 5.56 -1.91
CA ALA A 34 -5.78 6.73 -2.72
C ALA A 34 -4.53 7.50 -3.17
N TYR A 35 -3.56 7.69 -2.26
CA TYR A 35 -2.29 8.33 -2.56
C TYR A 35 -1.52 7.59 -3.67
N PHE A 36 -1.31 6.28 -3.52
CA PHE A 36 -0.56 5.51 -4.52
C PHE A 36 -1.31 5.38 -5.85
N LEU A 37 -2.64 5.35 -5.83
CA LEU A 37 -3.45 5.41 -7.04
C LEU A 37 -3.27 6.75 -7.79
N GLU A 38 -3.32 7.87 -7.07
CA GLU A 38 -3.07 9.19 -7.65
C GLU A 38 -1.65 9.32 -8.18
N LEU A 39 -0.66 8.76 -7.45
CA LEU A 39 0.73 8.75 -7.88
C LEU A 39 0.90 8.00 -9.21
N MET A 40 0.31 6.81 -9.37
CA MET A 40 0.31 6.09 -10.65
C MET A 40 -0.40 6.86 -11.77
N MET A 41 -1.44 7.63 -11.47
CA MET A 41 -2.14 8.42 -12.50
C MET A 41 -1.35 9.66 -12.95
N THR A 42 -0.37 10.11 -12.16
CA THR A 42 0.35 11.38 -12.37
C THR A 42 1.82 11.19 -12.73
N THR A 43 2.34 9.97 -12.61
CA THR A 43 3.74 9.61 -12.91
C THR A 43 3.80 8.56 -14.02
N GLU A 44 4.95 8.46 -14.68
CA GLU A 44 5.21 7.49 -15.74
C GLU A 44 6.59 6.82 -15.52
N GLY A 45 6.85 5.70 -16.19
CA GLY A 45 8.14 5.01 -16.14
C GLY A 45 8.46 4.41 -14.76
N GLU A 46 9.73 4.49 -14.34
CA GLU A 46 10.19 3.86 -13.09
C GLU A 46 9.41 4.32 -11.85
N GLU A 47 8.96 5.58 -11.80
CA GLU A 47 8.19 6.09 -10.66
C GLU A 47 6.77 5.51 -10.62
N HIS A 48 6.15 5.31 -11.77
CA HIS A 48 4.89 4.58 -11.88
C HIS A 48 5.06 3.13 -11.42
N ASP A 49 6.11 2.44 -11.91
CA ASP A 49 6.34 1.01 -11.63
C ASP A 49 6.59 0.77 -10.13
N ARG A 50 7.32 1.68 -9.46
CA ARG A 50 7.53 1.66 -8.01
C ARG A 50 6.23 1.89 -7.23
N ALA A 51 5.43 2.87 -7.66
CA ALA A 51 4.13 3.15 -7.06
C ALA A 51 3.16 1.95 -7.21
N GLU A 52 3.18 1.28 -8.36
CA GLU A 52 2.41 0.06 -8.63
C GLU A 52 2.81 -1.07 -7.68
N CYS A 53 4.11 -1.29 -7.46
CA CYS A 53 4.61 -2.31 -6.53
C CYS A 53 4.03 -2.13 -5.12
N VAL A 54 4.09 -0.91 -4.58
CA VAL A 54 3.52 -0.58 -3.26
C VAL A 54 1.99 -0.69 -3.28
N TYR A 55 1.32 -0.25 -4.34
CA TYR A 55 -0.14 -0.33 -4.45
C TYR A 55 -0.66 -1.78 -4.43
N ILE A 56 0.01 -2.70 -5.12
CA ILE A 56 -0.35 -4.13 -5.11
C ILE A 56 -0.19 -4.71 -3.69
N GLN A 57 0.90 -4.37 -2.99
CA GLN A 57 1.09 -4.75 -1.59
C GLN A 57 0.00 -4.16 -0.68
N LEU A 58 -0.43 -2.93 -0.97
CA LEU A 58 -1.56 -2.32 -0.29
C LEU A 58 -2.86 -3.13 -0.54
N LEU A 59 -3.15 -3.54 -1.77
CA LEU A 59 -4.31 -4.38 -2.07
C LEU A 59 -4.26 -5.75 -1.36
N ASN A 60 -3.05 -6.30 -1.16
CA ASN A 60 -2.80 -7.53 -0.40
C ASN A 60 -2.82 -7.35 1.11
N VAL A 61 -3.08 -6.13 1.59
CA VAL A 61 -3.36 -5.84 3.00
C VAL A 61 -2.17 -6.08 3.93
N LEU A 62 -0.95 -5.78 3.45
CA LEU A 62 0.28 -5.91 4.23
C LEU A 62 0.42 -4.78 5.28
N GLY A 63 1.12 -5.07 6.38
CA GLY A 63 1.40 -4.07 7.43
C GLY A 63 2.53 -3.10 7.07
N GLU A 64 3.43 -3.53 6.19
CA GLU A 64 4.55 -2.77 5.66
C GLU A 64 4.65 -3.10 4.17
N CYS A 65 4.79 -2.06 3.33
CA CYS A 65 4.89 -2.16 1.89
C CYS A 65 6.14 -1.41 1.41
N SER A 66 6.90 -1.95 0.47
CA SER A 66 8.15 -1.36 -0.05
C SER A 66 8.27 -1.51 -1.56
N ASP A 67 8.83 -0.52 -2.25
CA ASP A 67 9.21 -0.64 -3.68
C ASP A 67 10.58 -1.32 -3.89
N GLU A 68 11.31 -1.61 -2.82
CA GLU A 68 12.54 -2.39 -2.87
C GLU A 68 12.24 -3.89 -2.84
N ASP A 69 12.87 -4.65 -3.75
CA ASP A 69 12.95 -6.10 -3.66
C ASP A 69 13.90 -6.46 -2.49
N GLU A 70 13.39 -7.16 -1.46
CA GLU A 70 14.21 -7.71 -0.35
C GLU A 70 15.37 -8.60 -0.83
#